data_AF-I4G6B8-F1
#
_entry.id   AF-I4G6B8-F1
#
_cell.length_a   1.000
_cell.length_b   1.000
_cell.length_c   1.000
_cell.angle_alpha   90.00
_cell.angle_beta   90.00
_cell.angle_gamma   90.00
#
_symmetry.space_group_name_H-M   'P 1'
#
loop_
_entity.id
_entity.type
_entity.pdbx_description
1 polymer ?
#
loop_
_entity_poly.entity_id
_entity_poly.type
_entity_poly.pdbx_seq_one_letter_code
_entity_poly.pdbx_strand_id
1 'polypeptide(L)'
;MGLSGFRRSWPNYTGSDSCPEVESVTLDGLEQSGYINLQKKDSDQYKGALTGKAYEAVDSNFAEPNRSAIPHLIPLTEVEHLDSELWERVRFSVSAGGDNPKAWDTAIRNATVVLENRMRKLGNIDNINQKATGNGIVNLIFGSNKSVQKDQLPSEELEAYRDLYSGTMKLFRNRYAHRFIDPKPEEGGAIILFIDLLLKMLDDLNWETENENT
;
A
#
# COMPACT_ATOMS: atom_id res chain seq x y z
N MET A 1 18.01 -16.65 5.82
CA MET A 1 18.73 -15.43 5.39
C MET A 1 19.06 -15.58 3.91
N GLY A 2 18.53 -14.71 3.06
CA GLY A 2 18.82 -14.74 1.63
C GLY A 2 17.77 -13.97 0.84
N LEU A 3 17.82 -12.64 0.95
CA LEU A 3 17.04 -11.71 0.13
C LEU A 3 17.34 -11.99 -1.34
N SER A 4 16.37 -12.49 -2.11
CA SER A 4 16.45 -12.56 -3.57
C SER A 4 16.21 -11.16 -4.13
N GLY A 5 17.21 -10.28 -3.97
CA GLY A 5 17.22 -8.99 -4.62
C GLY A 5 17.13 -9.18 -6.13
N PHE A 6 16.19 -8.49 -6.76
CA PHE A 6 16.15 -8.25 -8.20
C PHE A 6 17.56 -7.86 -8.67
N ARG A 7 18.31 -8.80 -9.24
CA ARG A 7 19.50 -8.45 -10.02
C ARG A 7 18.96 -7.73 -11.25
N ARG A 8 19.05 -6.40 -11.28
CA ARG A 8 19.08 -5.67 -12.56
C ARG A 8 20.22 -6.30 -13.34
N SER A 9 19.90 -7.17 -14.29
CA SER A 9 20.90 -7.69 -15.22
C SER A 9 21.34 -6.50 -16.05
N TRP A 10 22.47 -5.91 -15.68
CA TRP A 10 23.16 -5.02 -16.60
C TRP A 10 23.40 -5.81 -17.88
N PRO A 11 23.04 -5.26 -19.06
CA PRO A 11 23.27 -5.96 -20.31
C PRO A 11 24.75 -6.33 -20.39
N ASN A 12 24.99 -7.61 -20.64
CA ASN A 12 26.33 -8.18 -20.71
C ASN A 12 26.91 -7.71 -22.05
N TYR A 13 27.57 -6.55 -22.07
CA TYR A 13 28.16 -5.99 -23.29
C TYR A 13 29.32 -6.89 -23.73
N THR A 14 29.08 -7.76 -24.72
CA THR A 14 30.08 -8.69 -25.27
C THR A 14 31.00 -8.03 -26.31
N GLY A 15 30.92 -6.70 -26.47
CA GLY A 15 31.77 -5.94 -27.40
C GLY A 15 31.51 -6.22 -28.88
N SER A 16 30.47 -7.01 -29.21
CA SER A 16 30.10 -7.35 -30.59
C SER A 16 28.77 -6.75 -31.04
N ASP A 17 28.07 -6.02 -30.18
CA ASP A 17 26.90 -5.24 -30.58
C ASP A 17 27.38 -4.03 -31.36
N SER A 18 26.83 -3.80 -32.55
CA SER A 18 27.11 -2.61 -33.36
C SER A 18 27.02 -1.38 -32.47
N CYS A 19 28.14 -0.66 -32.34
CA CYS A 19 28.18 0.58 -31.57
C CYS A 19 27.01 1.46 -32.03
N PRO A 20 26.14 1.95 -31.13
CA PRO A 20 25.02 2.77 -31.55
C PRO A 20 25.55 3.95 -32.37
N GLU A 21 24.98 4.17 -33.55
CA GLU A 21 25.28 5.37 -34.32
C GLU A 21 24.75 6.57 -33.51
N VAL A 22 25.67 7.44 -33.11
CA VAL A 22 25.35 8.66 -32.36
C VAL A 22 25.50 9.83 -33.31
N GLU A 23 24.41 10.58 -33.50
CA GLU A 23 24.44 11.81 -34.30
C GLU A 23 25.38 12.85 -33.69
N SER A 24 26.06 13.66 -34.51
CA SER A 24 26.97 14.70 -34.04
C SER A 24 26.30 15.68 -33.08
N VAL A 25 25.02 15.98 -33.31
CA VAL A 25 24.21 16.86 -32.45
C VAL A 25 24.07 16.30 -31.03
N THR A 26 24.02 14.97 -30.89
CA THR A 26 23.97 14.32 -29.57
C THR A 26 25.29 14.49 -28.83
N LEU A 27 26.41 14.36 -29.54
CA LEU A 27 27.75 14.58 -28.98
C LEU A 27 27.95 16.05 -28.58
N ASP A 28 27.51 16.99 -29.41
CA ASP A 28 27.54 18.42 -29.11
C ASP A 28 26.71 18.74 -27.85
N GLY A 29 25.53 18.13 -27.70
CA GLY A 29 24.69 18.30 -26.52
C GLY A 29 25.34 17.77 -25.22
N LEU A 30 26.04 16.64 -25.31
CA LEU A 30 26.78 16.08 -24.17
C LEU A 30 28.00 16.94 -23.80
N GLU A 31 28.68 17.51 -24.79
CA GLU A 31 29.81 18.42 -24.57
C GLU A 31 29.36 19.75 -23.94
N GLN A 32 28.30 20.36 -24.48
CA GLN A 32 27.70 21.59 -23.91
C GLN A 32 27.21 21.42 -22.47
N SER A 33 26.72 20.22 -22.15
CA SER A 33 26.29 19.87 -20.79
C SER A 33 27.47 19.57 -19.85
N GLY A 34 28.69 19.51 -20.38
CA GLY A 34 29.92 19.25 -19.65
C GLY A 34 30.06 17.78 -19.22
N TYR A 35 29.35 16.85 -19.86
CA TYR A 35 29.44 15.42 -19.58
C TYR A 35 30.59 14.75 -20.32
N ILE A 36 30.96 15.28 -21.49
CA ILE A 36 32.10 14.81 -22.26
C ILE A 36 32.96 16.00 -22.68
N ASN A 37 34.26 15.76 -22.84
CA ASN A 37 35.17 16.67 -23.52
C ASN A 37 35.59 16.02 -24.84
N LEU A 38 35.38 16.71 -25.97
CA LEU A 38 35.78 16.23 -27.29
C LEU A 38 36.98 17.04 -27.80
N GLN A 39 37.97 16.33 -28.34
CA GLN A 39 39.13 16.94 -29.00
C GLN A 39 39.26 16.38 -30.40
N LYS A 40 39.20 17.26 -31.41
CA LYS A 40 39.41 16.85 -32.79
C LYS A 40 40.86 16.42 -32.99
N LYS A 41 41.06 15.21 -33.52
CA LYS A 41 42.38 14.62 -33.78
C LYS A 41 42.75 14.71 -35.26
N ASP A 42 41.82 14.37 -36.15
CA ASP A 42 41.96 14.41 -37.61
C ASP A 42 40.64 14.83 -38.27
N SER A 43 40.54 14.85 -39.62
CA SER A 43 39.33 15.29 -40.35
C SER A 43 38.05 14.65 -39.84
N ASP A 44 38.11 13.34 -39.56
CA ASP A 44 36.97 12.48 -39.22
C ASP A 44 37.17 11.72 -37.90
N GLN A 45 38.09 12.18 -37.05
CA GLN A 45 38.39 11.51 -35.77
C GLN A 45 38.35 12.49 -34.58
N TYR A 46 37.63 12.08 -33.53
CA TYR A 46 37.55 12.78 -32.25
C TYR A 46 38.09 11.88 -31.14
N LYS A 47 38.78 12.49 -30.18
CA LYS A 47 39.13 11.89 -28.90
C LYS A 47 38.17 12.43 -27.84
N GLY A 48 37.35 11.55 -27.27
CA GLY A 48 36.42 11.89 -26.19
C GLY A 48 36.88 11.41 -24.83
N ALA A 49 36.61 12.19 -23.78
CA ALA A 49 36.73 11.78 -22.40
C ALA A 49 35.45 12.10 -21.63
N LEU A 50 34.93 11.13 -20.87
CA LEU A 50 33.86 11.39 -19.90
C LEU A 50 34.40 12.27 -18.77
N THR A 51 33.59 13.21 -18.30
CA THR A 51 33.93 14.07 -17.15
C THR A 51 33.37 13.49 -15.85
N GLY A 52 33.81 14.02 -14.71
CA GLY A 52 33.23 13.68 -13.40
C GLY A 52 31.71 13.87 -13.33
N LYS A 53 31.18 14.90 -14.01
CA LYS A 53 29.73 15.15 -14.11
C LYS A 53 28.95 14.02 -14.78
N ALA A 54 29.56 13.33 -15.76
CA ALA A 54 28.90 12.18 -16.38
C ALA A 54 28.76 11.02 -15.39
N TYR A 55 29.78 10.80 -14.56
CA TYR A 55 29.71 9.81 -13.48
C TYR A 55 28.67 10.21 -12.43
N GLU A 56 28.66 11.47 -11.99
CA GLU A 56 27.64 11.99 -11.06
C GLU A 56 26.22 11.87 -11.62
N ALA A 57 26.02 12.13 -12.91
CA ALA A 57 24.72 11.97 -13.58
C ALA A 57 24.26 10.50 -13.61
N VAL A 58 25.18 9.56 -13.87
CA VAL A 58 24.87 8.12 -13.82
C VAL A 58 24.58 7.67 -12.39
N ASP A 59 25.40 8.12 -11.42
CA ASP A 59 25.26 7.76 -10.00
C ASP A 59 23.98 8.35 -9.38
N SER A 60 23.58 9.56 -9.79
CA SER A 60 22.31 10.19 -9.43
C SER A 60 21.13 9.69 -10.26
N ASN A 61 21.36 8.72 -11.16
CA ASN A 61 20.37 8.15 -12.06
C ASN A 61 19.60 9.24 -12.83
N PHE A 62 20.32 10.25 -13.31
CA PHE A 62 19.81 11.38 -14.08
C PHE A 62 18.69 12.17 -13.36
N ALA A 63 18.74 12.23 -12.02
CA ALA A 63 17.68 12.82 -11.20
C ALA A 63 16.31 12.16 -11.43
N GLU A 64 16.27 10.84 -11.67
CA GLU A 64 15.03 10.07 -11.80
C GLU A 64 14.09 10.41 -10.62
N PRO A 65 12.79 10.70 -10.88
CA PRO A 65 11.84 10.97 -9.80
C PRO A 65 11.86 9.81 -8.82
N ASN A 66 11.82 10.13 -7.53
CA ASN A 66 11.87 9.12 -6.49
C ASN A 66 10.69 8.14 -6.64
N ARG A 67 10.98 6.91 -7.08
CA ARG A 67 10.00 5.84 -7.27
C ARG A 67 9.78 4.99 -6.03
N SER A 68 10.34 5.36 -4.88
CA SER A 68 10.13 4.66 -3.62
C SER A 68 8.66 4.61 -3.19
N ALA A 69 7.82 5.51 -3.72
CA ALA A 69 6.38 5.50 -3.45
C ALA A 69 5.61 4.41 -4.23
N ILE A 70 6.16 3.87 -5.33
CA ILE A 70 5.43 2.93 -6.20
C ILE A 70 4.96 1.67 -5.46
N PRO A 71 5.78 1.00 -4.63
CA PRO A 71 5.32 -0.17 -3.84
C PRO A 71 4.16 0.17 -2.91
N HIS A 72 4.16 1.37 -2.32
CA HIS A 72 3.09 1.85 -1.45
C HIS A 72 1.79 2.23 -2.21
N LEU A 73 1.86 2.36 -3.53
CA LEU A 73 0.72 2.66 -4.40
C LEU A 73 0.10 1.41 -5.05
N ILE A 74 0.77 0.25 -4.98
CA ILE A 74 0.27 -1.01 -5.56
C ILE A 74 -0.34 -1.86 -4.43
N PRO A 75 -1.69 -1.94 -4.33
CA PRO A 75 -2.40 -2.20 -3.08
C PRO A 75 -2.12 -3.50 -2.30
N LEU A 76 -1.38 -4.46 -2.83
CA LEU A 76 -1.14 -5.75 -2.16
C LEU A 76 0.24 -6.35 -2.52
N THR A 77 1.17 -5.52 -3.01
CA THR A 77 2.53 -6.00 -3.36
C THR A 77 3.39 -6.27 -2.13
N GLU A 78 3.15 -5.57 -1.03
CA GLU A 78 3.87 -5.72 0.24
C GLU A 78 2.89 -6.04 1.37
N VAL A 79 2.61 -7.33 1.56
CA VAL A 79 1.64 -7.84 2.56
C VAL A 79 2.13 -7.71 4.01
N GLU A 80 3.40 -7.37 4.21
CA GLU A 80 4.05 -7.25 5.53
C GLU A 80 3.49 -6.09 6.37
N HIS A 81 2.82 -5.13 5.73
CA HIS A 81 2.24 -3.97 6.41
C HIS A 81 0.77 -4.16 6.80
N LEU A 82 0.15 -5.28 6.42
CA LEU A 82 -1.23 -5.58 6.78
C LEU A 82 -1.31 -6.08 8.22
N ASP A 83 -2.42 -5.78 8.88
CA ASP A 83 -2.81 -6.41 10.13
C ASP A 83 -2.71 -7.93 10.01
N SER A 84 -2.08 -8.56 10.99
CA SER A 84 -1.75 -9.99 10.93
C SER A 84 -3.01 -10.88 10.95
N GLU A 85 -4.02 -10.52 11.76
CA GLU A 85 -5.30 -11.23 11.80
C GLU A 85 -6.05 -11.06 10.46
N LEU A 86 -6.00 -9.85 9.89
CA LEU A 86 -6.56 -9.57 8.57
C LEU A 86 -5.90 -10.44 7.50
N TRP A 87 -4.57 -10.39 7.40
CA TRP A 87 -3.83 -11.14 6.39
C TRP A 87 -4.09 -12.64 6.49
N GLU A 88 -4.04 -13.21 7.69
CA GLU A 88 -4.31 -14.65 7.89
C GLU A 88 -5.70 -15.06 7.38
N ARG A 89 -6.71 -14.21 7.57
CA ARG A 89 -8.08 -14.51 7.15
C ARG A 89 -8.34 -14.32 5.65
N VAL A 90 -7.57 -13.45 4.97
CA VAL A 90 -7.80 -13.16 3.55
C VAL A 90 -6.80 -13.84 2.61
N ARG A 91 -5.63 -14.26 3.09
CA ARG A 91 -4.52 -14.74 2.25
C ARG A 91 -4.92 -15.84 1.27
N PHE A 92 -5.65 -16.85 1.71
CA PHE A 92 -6.02 -17.98 0.84
C PHE A 92 -6.99 -17.56 -0.26
N SER A 93 -7.89 -16.63 0.04
CA SER A 93 -8.83 -16.08 -0.92
C SER A 93 -8.12 -15.17 -1.92
N VAL A 94 -7.22 -14.30 -1.48
CA VAL A 94 -6.42 -13.43 -2.36
C VAL A 94 -5.44 -14.24 -3.22
N SER A 95 -4.89 -15.33 -2.69
CA SER A 95 -3.95 -16.22 -3.40
C SER A 95 -4.61 -17.24 -4.33
N ALA A 96 -5.95 -17.32 -4.38
CA ALA A 96 -6.66 -18.26 -5.26
C ALA A 96 -6.61 -17.88 -6.75
N GLY A 97 -5.89 -16.80 -7.10
CA GLY A 97 -5.75 -16.25 -8.44
C GLY A 97 -6.60 -14.98 -8.60
N GLY A 98 -5.97 -13.93 -9.15
CA GLY A 98 -6.62 -12.62 -9.35
C GLY A 98 -7.95 -12.74 -10.10
N ASP A 99 -8.06 -13.62 -11.08
CA ASP A 99 -9.22 -13.71 -11.96
C ASP A 99 -10.44 -14.44 -11.37
N ASN A 100 -10.44 -14.80 -10.08
CA ASN A 100 -11.58 -15.46 -9.43
C ASN A 100 -12.39 -14.48 -8.57
N PRO A 101 -13.52 -13.92 -9.06
CA PRO A 101 -14.24 -12.88 -8.35
C PRO A 101 -14.88 -13.36 -7.03
N LYS A 102 -15.24 -14.65 -6.95
CA LYS A 102 -15.77 -15.27 -5.72
C LYS A 102 -14.73 -15.34 -4.61
N ALA A 103 -13.45 -15.40 -4.98
CA ALA A 103 -12.37 -15.37 -4.03
C ALA A 103 -12.26 -13.97 -3.41
N TRP A 104 -12.40 -12.92 -4.20
CA TRP A 104 -12.43 -11.54 -3.70
C TRP A 104 -13.65 -11.23 -2.83
N ASP A 105 -14.84 -11.71 -3.19
CA ASP A 105 -16.03 -11.63 -2.33
C ASP A 105 -15.78 -12.26 -0.95
N THR A 106 -15.19 -13.47 -0.94
CA THR A 106 -14.83 -14.18 0.29
C THR A 106 -13.79 -13.40 1.10
N ALA A 107 -12.77 -12.84 0.44
CA ALA A 107 -11.73 -12.04 1.09
C ALA A 107 -12.32 -10.80 1.76
N ILE A 108 -13.17 -10.03 1.07
CA ILE A 108 -13.82 -8.85 1.63
C ILE A 108 -14.71 -9.23 2.81
N ARG A 109 -15.50 -10.30 2.69
CA ARG A 109 -16.34 -10.79 3.80
C ARG A 109 -15.49 -11.12 5.02
N ASN A 110 -14.40 -11.85 4.84
CA ASN A 110 -13.48 -12.18 5.92
C ASN A 110 -12.85 -10.92 6.54
N ALA A 111 -12.46 -9.95 5.72
CA ALA A 111 -11.94 -8.66 6.20
C ALA A 111 -12.97 -7.92 7.07
N THR A 112 -14.24 -7.85 6.64
CA THR A 112 -15.30 -7.20 7.46
C THR A 112 -15.57 -7.93 8.78
N VAL A 113 -15.36 -9.25 8.83
CA VAL A 113 -15.44 -10.03 10.08
C VAL A 113 -14.30 -9.68 11.02
N VAL A 114 -13.07 -9.49 10.50
CA VAL A 114 -11.91 -9.05 11.32
C VAL A 114 -12.20 -7.68 11.92
N LEU A 115 -12.70 -6.73 11.12
CA LEU A 115 -13.08 -5.41 11.59
C LEU A 115 -14.15 -5.46 12.70
N GLU A 116 -15.20 -6.27 12.51
CA GLU A 116 -16.23 -6.45 13.53
C GLU A 116 -15.67 -7.04 14.82
N ASN A 117 -14.81 -8.05 14.72
CA ASN A 117 -14.18 -8.67 15.89
C ASN A 117 -13.26 -7.69 16.63
N ARG A 118 -12.54 -6.82 15.92
CA ARG A 118 -11.71 -5.79 16.55
C ARG A 118 -12.56 -4.77 17.30
N MET A 119 -13.65 -4.31 16.69
CA MET A 119 -14.63 -3.45 17.37
C MET A 119 -15.24 -4.13 18.61
N ARG A 120 -15.57 -5.42 18.53
CA ARG A 120 -16.07 -6.17 19.71
C ARG A 120 -15.08 -6.15 20.87
N LYS A 121 -13.79 -6.35 20.58
CA LYS A 121 -12.72 -6.29 21.58
C LYS A 121 -12.63 -4.88 22.19
N LEU A 122 -12.54 -3.84 21.35
CA LEU A 122 -12.46 -2.44 21.79
C LEU A 122 -13.64 -2.04 22.70
N GLY A 123 -14.86 -2.43 22.33
CA GLY A 123 -16.07 -2.11 23.08
C GLY A 123 -16.42 -3.06 24.22
N ASN A 124 -15.61 -4.10 24.48
CA ASN A 124 -15.93 -5.21 25.38
C ASN A 124 -17.36 -5.75 25.16
N ILE A 125 -17.76 -5.87 23.90
CA ILE A 125 -19.17 -6.05 23.51
C ILE A 125 -19.72 -7.39 23.96
N ASP A 126 -18.90 -8.43 24.02
CA ASP A 126 -19.35 -9.76 24.41
C ASP A 126 -19.77 -9.82 25.90
N ASN A 127 -19.37 -8.84 26.72
CA ASN A 127 -19.85 -8.68 28.09
C ASN A 127 -21.10 -7.78 28.19
N ILE A 128 -21.30 -6.88 27.23
CA ILE A 128 -22.42 -5.92 27.23
C ILE A 128 -23.63 -6.50 26.49
N ASN A 129 -23.43 -6.98 25.26
CA ASN A 129 -24.47 -7.51 24.40
C ASN A 129 -23.88 -8.43 23.32
N GLN A 130 -23.82 -9.73 23.60
CA GLN A 130 -23.31 -10.76 22.69
C GLN A 130 -24.04 -10.82 21.34
N LYS A 131 -25.31 -10.42 21.31
CA LYS A 131 -26.15 -10.46 20.10
C LYS A 131 -26.02 -9.21 19.23
N ALA A 132 -25.34 -8.16 19.70
CA ALA A 132 -25.09 -6.97 18.90
C ALA A 132 -24.28 -7.35 17.66
N THR A 133 -24.61 -6.80 16.49
CA THR A 133 -23.87 -7.00 15.23
C THR A 133 -23.87 -5.71 14.42
N GLY A 134 -22.86 -5.51 13.56
CA GLY A 134 -22.79 -4.35 12.66
C GLY A 134 -23.01 -3.02 13.38
N ASN A 135 -24.02 -2.24 12.98
CA ASN A 135 -24.33 -0.93 13.59
C ASN A 135 -24.67 -1.01 15.08
N GLY A 136 -25.21 -2.14 15.55
CA GLY A 136 -25.47 -2.32 16.97
C GLY A 136 -24.19 -2.26 17.80
N ILE A 137 -23.10 -2.80 17.26
CA ILE A 137 -21.77 -2.72 17.87
C ILE A 137 -21.23 -1.30 17.79
N VAL A 138 -21.28 -0.69 16.60
CA VAL A 138 -20.76 0.67 16.39
C VAL A 138 -21.43 1.68 17.32
N ASN A 139 -22.75 1.60 17.51
CA ASN A 139 -23.48 2.48 18.41
C ASN A 139 -23.13 2.26 19.90
N LEU A 140 -22.73 1.05 20.30
CA LEU A 140 -22.28 0.79 21.66
C LEU A 140 -20.86 1.35 21.90
N ILE A 141 -20.04 1.47 20.86
CA ILE A 141 -18.66 1.99 20.99
C ILE A 141 -18.62 3.51 20.84
N PHE A 142 -19.33 4.06 19.85
CA PHE A 142 -19.21 5.46 19.43
C PHE A 142 -20.54 6.24 19.47
N GLY A 143 -21.62 5.65 19.99
CA GLY A 143 -22.92 6.35 20.09
C GLY A 143 -22.87 7.58 20.99
N SER A 144 -23.84 8.49 20.84
CA SER A 144 -23.95 9.70 21.68
C SER A 144 -24.36 9.41 23.14
N ASN A 145 -24.96 8.24 23.40
CA ASN A 145 -25.45 7.85 24.71
C ASN A 145 -24.87 6.50 25.15
N LYS A 146 -24.20 6.51 26.32
CA LYS A 146 -23.64 5.31 26.97
C LYS A 146 -22.66 4.52 26.09
N SER A 147 -21.90 5.22 25.27
CA SER A 147 -20.85 4.59 24.46
C SER A 147 -19.56 4.45 25.26
N VAL A 148 -18.76 3.44 24.90
CA VAL A 148 -17.49 3.15 25.58
C VAL A 148 -16.50 4.31 25.43
N GLN A 149 -16.51 4.97 24.27
CA GLN A 149 -15.57 6.05 23.94
C GLN A 149 -16.06 7.45 24.35
N LYS A 150 -17.23 7.56 25.00
CA LYS A 150 -17.88 8.86 25.27
C LYS A 150 -16.98 9.87 26.01
N ASP A 151 -16.22 9.36 26.98
CA ASP A 151 -15.36 10.19 27.84
C ASP A 151 -13.93 10.29 27.31
N GLN A 152 -13.58 9.51 26.28
CA GLN A 152 -12.25 9.45 25.66
C GLN A 152 -12.14 10.32 24.41
N LEU A 153 -13.26 10.58 23.72
CA LEU A 153 -13.31 11.33 22.47
C LEU A 153 -14.27 12.52 22.53
N PRO A 154 -13.95 13.65 21.87
CA PRO A 154 -14.90 14.74 21.65
C PRO A 154 -16.16 14.27 20.92
N SER A 155 -17.29 14.95 21.15
CA SER A 155 -18.58 14.57 20.55
C SER A 155 -18.56 14.54 19.01
N GLU A 156 -17.81 15.44 18.38
CA GLU A 156 -17.70 15.49 16.91
C GLU A 156 -16.91 14.31 16.37
N GLU A 157 -15.81 13.93 17.04
CA GLU A 157 -15.02 12.76 16.67
C GLU A 157 -15.81 11.47 16.88
N LEU A 158 -16.54 11.34 17.99
CA LEU A 158 -17.44 10.21 18.23
C LEU A 158 -18.45 10.02 17.09
N GLU A 159 -19.07 11.11 16.65
CA GLU A 159 -20.00 11.06 15.52
C GLU A 159 -19.30 10.66 14.22
N ALA A 160 -18.13 11.21 13.94
CA ALA A 160 -17.34 10.87 12.75
C ALA A 160 -16.96 9.37 12.73
N TYR A 161 -16.45 8.83 13.85
CA TYR A 161 -16.16 7.41 13.99
C TYR A 161 -17.43 6.57 13.84
N ARG A 162 -18.52 6.94 14.51
CA ARG A 162 -19.79 6.22 14.38
C ARG A 162 -20.26 6.14 12.92
N ASP A 163 -20.18 7.24 12.19
CA ASP A 163 -20.67 7.34 10.81
C ASP A 163 -19.78 6.57 9.84
N LEU A 164 -18.47 6.68 9.98
CA LEU A 164 -17.48 5.96 9.18
C LEU A 164 -17.63 4.45 9.32
N TYR A 165 -17.64 3.93 10.55
CA TYR A 165 -17.70 2.49 10.80
C TYR A 165 -19.10 1.93 10.52
N SER A 166 -20.18 2.66 10.84
CA SER A 166 -21.55 2.25 10.48
C SER A 166 -21.73 2.19 8.96
N GLY A 167 -21.25 3.21 8.24
CA GLY A 167 -21.29 3.28 6.79
C GLY A 167 -20.53 2.12 6.14
N THR A 168 -19.29 1.90 6.59
CA THR A 168 -18.43 0.79 6.13
C THR A 168 -19.11 -0.56 6.35
N MET A 169 -19.60 -0.82 7.57
CA MET A 169 -20.25 -2.09 7.89
C MET A 169 -21.53 -2.29 7.08
N LYS A 170 -22.37 -1.26 6.91
CA LYS A 170 -23.57 -1.37 6.06
C LYS A 170 -23.23 -1.61 4.60
N LEU A 171 -22.24 -0.90 4.06
CA LEU A 171 -21.91 -0.95 2.65
C LEU A 171 -21.30 -2.30 2.27
N PHE A 172 -20.20 -2.68 2.93
CA PHE A 172 -19.45 -3.86 2.51
C PHE A 172 -20.07 -5.16 3.01
N ARG A 173 -20.55 -5.21 4.26
CA ARG A 173 -21.19 -6.44 4.77
C ARG A 173 -22.44 -6.78 3.95
N ASN A 174 -23.31 -5.81 3.67
CA ASN A 174 -24.55 -6.11 2.96
C ASN A 174 -24.33 -6.34 1.46
N ARG A 175 -23.45 -5.58 0.81
CA ARG A 175 -23.19 -5.73 -0.64
C ARG A 175 -22.62 -7.11 -0.98
N TYR A 176 -21.69 -7.60 -0.17
CA TYR A 176 -20.99 -8.87 -0.41
C TYR A 176 -21.66 -10.07 0.28
N ALA A 177 -22.37 -9.90 1.41
CA ALA A 177 -23.16 -11.00 1.98
C ALA A 177 -24.34 -11.43 1.10
N HIS A 178 -24.88 -10.53 0.27
CA HIS A 178 -26.00 -10.83 -0.64
C HIS A 178 -25.57 -11.15 -2.08
N ARG A 179 -24.27 -11.33 -2.37
CA ARG A 179 -23.72 -11.70 -3.70
C ARG A 179 -24.21 -10.84 -4.85
N PHE A 180 -24.42 -9.55 -4.62
CA PHE A 180 -25.03 -8.68 -5.63
C PHE A 180 -24.06 -8.29 -6.75
N ILE A 181 -22.75 -8.26 -6.46
CA ILE A 181 -21.69 -7.87 -7.40
C ILE A 181 -20.42 -8.66 -7.07
N ASP A 182 -19.85 -9.31 -8.08
CA ASP A 182 -18.55 -9.96 -8.05
C ASP A 182 -17.45 -8.87 -8.20
N PRO A 183 -16.67 -8.56 -7.15
CA PRO A 183 -15.71 -7.46 -7.19
C PRO A 183 -14.53 -7.81 -8.09
N LYS A 184 -14.02 -6.79 -8.81
CA LYS A 184 -12.76 -6.92 -9.53
C LYS A 184 -11.58 -7.00 -8.56
N PRO A 185 -10.42 -7.55 -8.97
CA PRO A 185 -9.26 -7.68 -8.10
C PRO A 185 -8.77 -6.34 -7.55
N GLU A 186 -8.80 -5.30 -8.37
CA GLU A 186 -8.38 -3.95 -7.99
C GLU A 186 -9.33 -3.37 -6.92
N GLU A 187 -10.64 -3.60 -7.09
CA GLU A 187 -11.66 -3.16 -6.14
C GLU A 187 -11.55 -3.94 -4.82
N GLY A 188 -11.39 -5.26 -4.89
CA GLY A 188 -11.24 -6.12 -3.72
C GLY A 188 -9.98 -5.79 -2.92
N GLY A 189 -8.85 -5.57 -3.59
CA GLY A 189 -7.61 -5.14 -2.95
C GLY A 189 -7.75 -3.78 -2.26
N ALA A 190 -8.37 -2.80 -2.92
CA ALA A 190 -8.59 -1.48 -2.33
C ALA A 190 -9.50 -1.54 -1.09
N ILE A 191 -10.54 -2.39 -1.11
CA ILE A 191 -11.43 -2.58 0.06
C ILE A 191 -10.68 -3.24 1.22
N ILE A 192 -9.84 -4.23 0.96
CA ILE A 192 -9.04 -4.89 2.00
C ILE A 192 -8.08 -3.88 2.65
N LEU A 193 -7.39 -3.05 1.86
CA LEU A 193 -6.54 -1.98 2.39
C LEU A 193 -7.31 -0.92 3.18
N PHE A 194 -8.50 -0.56 2.71
CA PHE A 194 -9.33 0.37 3.46
C PHE A 194 -9.73 -0.21 4.82
N ILE A 195 -10.07 -1.51 4.88
CA ILE A 195 -10.33 -2.20 6.14
C ILE A 195 -9.09 -2.26 7.03
N ASP A 196 -7.91 -2.50 6.46
CA ASP A 196 -6.62 -2.45 7.19
C ASP A 196 -6.38 -1.09 7.85
N LEU A 197 -6.62 0.00 7.11
CA LEU A 197 -6.55 1.36 7.66
C LEU A 197 -7.53 1.54 8.83
N LEU A 198 -8.77 1.08 8.68
CA LEU A 198 -9.77 1.17 9.75
C LEU A 198 -9.38 0.35 11.00
N LEU A 199 -8.70 -0.78 10.83
CA LEU A 199 -8.18 -1.58 11.95
C LEU A 199 -7.11 -0.80 12.71
N LYS A 200 -6.14 -0.20 12.00
CA LYS A 200 -5.09 0.64 12.60
C LYS A 200 -5.68 1.82 13.37
N MET A 201 -6.68 2.49 12.79
CA MET A 201 -7.41 3.57 13.49
C MET A 201 -8.11 3.09 14.77
N LEU A 202 -8.58 1.84 14.85
CA LEU A 202 -9.14 1.29 16.09
C LEU A 202 -8.06 0.98 17.12
N ASP A 203 -6.89 0.54 16.67
CA ASP A 203 -5.76 0.24 17.56
C ASP A 203 -5.21 1.52 18.19
N ASP A 204 -5.17 2.62 17.45
CA ASP A 204 -4.79 3.95 17.95
C ASP A 204 -5.76 4.45 19.06
N LEU A 205 -7.03 4.05 18.99
CA LEU A 205 -8.04 4.36 20.02
C LEU A 205 -7.89 3.49 21.28
N ASN A 206 -7.22 2.34 21.20
CA ASN A 206 -7.08 1.41 22.30
C ASN A 206 -5.89 1.75 23.22
N TRP A 207 -5.60 3.04 23.43
CA TRP A 207 -4.40 3.57 24.10
C TRP A 207 -4.17 3.07 25.54
N GLU A 208 -5.15 2.40 26.18
CA GLU A 208 -5.07 2.00 27.59
C GLU A 208 -4.56 0.57 27.89
N THR A 209 -3.99 -0.18 26.94
CA THR A 209 -3.42 -1.52 27.27
C THR A 209 -1.90 -1.65 27.27
N GLU A 210 -1.12 -0.60 26.95
CA GLU A 210 0.36 -0.70 26.96
C GLU A 210 1.07 0.13 28.05
N ASN A 211 0.34 0.92 28.86
CA ASN A 211 0.95 1.75 29.93
C ASN A 211 0.84 1.14 31.35
N GLU A 212 0.71 -0.18 31.46
CA GLU A 212 0.94 -0.92 32.72
C GLU A 212 2.05 -1.95 32.50
N ASN A 213 3.30 -1.50 32.37
CA ASN A 213 4.52 -2.24 32.72
C ASN A 213 5.74 -1.35 32.46
N THR A 214 5.99 -0.37 33.34
CA THR A 214 7.35 0.10 33.68
C THR A 214 7.38 0.68 35.07
#